data_AF-A0A973DAM7-F1
#
_entry.id   AF-A0A973DAM7-F1
#
_cell.length_a   1.000
_cell.length_b   1.000
_cell.length_c   1.000
_cell.angle_alpha   90.00
_cell.angle_beta   90.00
_cell.angle_gamma   90.00
#
_symmetry.space_group_name_H-M   'P 1'
#
loop_
_entity.id
_entity.type
_entity.pdbx_description
1 polymer ?
#
loop_
_entity_poly.entity_id
_entity_poly.type
_entity_poly.pdbx_seq_one_letter_code
_entity_poly.pdbx_strand_id
1 'polypeptide(L)'
;MQLLEIITKMQAGKLDPKEPICTNVNRFNYGHRVQQVAIHRQMDALFKTWPKFSGAPLYPIPVTSLQAGIAPRNQFNMCRAFPPIFWEGEQGELRRELLAHMAKELSNEPT
;
A
#
# COMPACT_ATOMS: atom_id res chain seq x y z
N MET A 1 -2.42 10.74 12.23
CA MET A 1 -3.02 11.61 11.19
C MET A 1 -2.22 11.72 9.87
N GLN A 2 -0.89 11.59 9.88
CA GLN A 2 -0.04 11.70 8.67
C GLN A 2 -0.26 10.58 7.62
N LEU A 3 -0.54 9.34 8.05
CA LEU A 3 -0.80 8.22 7.13
C LEU A 3 -2.15 8.35 6.38
N LEU A 4 -3.20 8.85 7.05
CA LEU A 4 -4.50 9.11 6.43
C LEU A 4 -4.40 10.15 5.32
N GLU A 5 -3.63 11.22 5.54
CA GLU A 5 -3.37 12.24 4.51
C GLU A 5 -2.69 11.63 3.28
N ILE A 6 -1.68 10.79 3.47
CA ILE A 6 -0.97 10.11 2.38
C ILE A 6 -1.93 9.23 1.59
N ILE A 7 -2.72 8.38 2.27
CA ILE A 7 -3.69 7.49 1.62
C ILE A 7 -4.75 8.29 0.85
N THR A 8 -5.28 9.36 1.44
CA THR A 8 -6.27 10.23 0.79
C THR A 8 -5.70 10.86 -0.48
N LYS A 9 -4.43 11.31 -0.44
CA LYS A 9 -3.74 11.86 -1.62
C LYS A 9 -3.49 10.79 -2.69
N MET A 10 -3.18 9.55 -2.31
CA MET A 10 -3.06 8.43 -3.25
C MET A 10 -4.40 8.13 -3.93
N GLN A 11 -5.50 8.08 -3.18
CA GLN A 11 -6.85 7.85 -3.72
C GLN A 11 -7.31 8.97 -4.66
N ALA A 12 -6.94 10.21 -4.36
CA ALA A 12 -7.23 11.37 -5.19
C ALA A 12 -6.31 11.49 -6.44
N GLY A 13 -5.39 10.54 -6.68
CA GLY A 13 -4.42 10.60 -7.77
C GLY A 13 -3.40 11.75 -7.66
N LYS A 14 -3.25 12.33 -6.45
CA LYS A 14 -2.34 13.45 -6.16
C LYS A 14 -0.93 13.00 -5.79
N LEU A 15 -0.75 11.72 -5.49
CA LEU A 15 0.55 11.06 -5.39
C LEU A 15 0.68 10.10 -6.56
N ASP A 16 1.92 9.78 -6.93
CA ASP A 16 2.20 8.95 -8.09
C ASP A 16 1.46 7.60 -7.95
N PRO A 17 0.36 7.40 -8.70
CA PRO A 17 -0.50 6.23 -8.56
C PRO A 17 0.19 5.00 -9.15
N LYS A 18 1.44 5.12 -9.58
CA LYS A 18 2.25 4.07 -10.16
C LYS A 18 3.21 3.43 -9.14
N GLU A 19 3.47 4.10 -8.03
CA GLU A 19 4.42 3.61 -7.03
C GLU A 19 3.74 2.68 -6.00
N PRO A 20 4.43 1.63 -5.49
CA PRO A 20 3.93 0.83 -4.39
C PRO A 20 3.54 1.70 -3.18
N ILE A 21 2.52 1.28 -2.41
CA ILE A 21 2.01 2.02 -1.24
C ILE A 21 3.15 2.41 -0.28
N CYS A 22 4.02 1.45 0.05
CA CYS A 22 5.17 1.67 0.93
C CYS A 22 6.19 2.67 0.36
N THR A 23 6.35 2.74 -0.98
CA THR A 23 7.23 3.71 -1.64
C THR A 23 6.67 5.12 -1.56
N ASN A 24 5.36 5.29 -1.81
CA ASN A 24 4.68 6.58 -1.66
C ASN A 24 4.80 7.12 -0.23
N VAL A 25 4.61 6.25 0.77
CA VAL A 25 4.77 6.60 2.18
C VAL A 25 6.20 7.01 2.53
N ASN A 26 7.21 6.32 1.99
CA ASN A 26 8.61 6.68 2.19
C ASN A 26 8.98 8.03 1.57
N ARG A 27 8.46 8.31 0.36
CA ARG A 27 8.71 9.57 -0.34
C ARG A 27 8.09 10.76 0.41
N PHE A 28 6.88 10.58 0.95
CA PHE A 28 6.18 11.64 1.67
C PHE A 28 6.77 11.95 3.05
N ASN A 29 7.51 11.01 3.65
CA ASN A 29 8.14 11.16 4.96
C ASN A 29 9.67 11.32 4.89
N TYR A 30 10.21 11.66 3.72
CA TYR A 30 11.65 11.79 3.52
C TYR A 30 12.24 12.85 4.47
N GLY A 31 13.23 12.45 5.29
CA GLY A 31 13.85 13.31 6.30
C GLY A 31 13.41 13.05 7.76
N HIS A 32 12.32 12.29 7.98
CA HIS A 32 11.78 12.03 9.32
C HIS A 32 11.83 10.54 9.72
N ARG A 33 13.05 10.00 9.92
CA ARG A 33 13.29 8.56 10.17
C ARG A 33 12.46 7.95 11.32
N VAL A 34 12.30 8.66 12.43
CA VAL A 34 11.52 8.14 13.59
C VAL A 34 10.04 8.01 13.25
N GLN A 35 9.48 8.98 12.52
CA GLN A 35 8.09 8.94 12.06
C GLN A 35 7.88 7.83 11.03
N GLN A 36 8.89 7.57 10.19
CA GLN A 36 8.84 6.49 9.19
C GLN A 36 8.62 5.11 9.82
N VAL A 37 9.35 4.77 10.89
CA VAL A 37 9.18 3.46 11.56
C VAL A 37 7.79 3.31 12.16
N ALA A 38 7.27 4.35 12.82
CA ALA A 38 5.93 4.34 13.39
C ALA A 38 4.85 4.16 12.31
N ILE A 39 4.99 4.87 11.18
CA ILE A 39 4.07 4.78 10.06
C ILE A 39 4.09 3.38 9.42
N HIS A 40 5.28 2.79 9.25
CA HIS A 40 5.39 1.42 8.73
C HIS A 40 4.72 0.40 9.65
N ARG A 41 4.89 0.53 10.98
CA ARG A 41 4.18 -0.33 11.94
C ARG A 41 2.66 -0.16 11.86
N GLN A 42 2.18 1.07 11.72
CA GLN A 42 0.74 1.34 11.57
C GLN A 42 0.21 0.73 10.26
N MET A 43 0.95 0.87 9.15
CA MET A 43 0.59 0.23 7.88
C MET A 43 0.53 -1.28 7.98
N ASP A 44 1.55 -1.91 8.57
CA ASP A 44 1.61 -3.36 8.76
C ASP A 44 0.43 -3.88 9.60
N ALA A 45 0.00 -3.10 10.59
CA ALA A 45 -1.19 -3.43 11.37
C ALA A 45 -2.47 -3.36 10.52
N LEU A 46 -2.63 -2.28 9.75
CA LEU A 46 -3.80 -2.08 8.87
C LEU A 46 -3.86 -3.10 7.74
N PHE A 47 -2.71 -3.52 7.20
CA PHE A 47 -2.69 -4.59 6.19
C PHE A 47 -3.27 -5.89 6.75
N LYS A 48 -2.95 -6.23 8.01
CA LYS A 48 -3.43 -7.45 8.65
C LYS A 48 -4.93 -7.42 8.99
N THR A 49 -5.57 -6.25 9.04
CA THR A 49 -7.02 -6.15 9.24
C THR A 49 -7.80 -6.26 7.93
N TRP A 50 -7.13 -6.17 6.77
CA TRP A 50 -7.79 -6.33 5.48
C TRP A 50 -8.04 -7.82 5.18
N PRO A 51 -9.29 -8.25 4.90
CA PRO A 51 -9.62 -9.67 4.74
C PRO A 51 -8.88 -10.40 3.61
N LYS A 52 -8.38 -9.66 2.61
CA LYS A 52 -7.67 -10.21 1.45
C LYS A 52 -6.15 -10.12 1.56
N PHE A 53 -5.63 -9.81 2.75
CA PHE A 53 -4.20 -9.67 2.96
C PHE A 53 -3.41 -10.89 2.50
N SER A 54 -2.37 -10.67 1.70
CA SER A 54 -1.52 -11.73 1.12
C SER A 54 -0.70 -12.53 2.12
N GLY A 55 -0.61 -12.07 3.37
CA GLY A 55 0.32 -12.58 4.37
C GLY A 55 1.71 -11.92 4.33
N ALA A 56 1.99 -11.04 3.38
CA ALA A 56 3.29 -10.40 3.21
C ALA A 56 3.20 -8.86 3.27
N PRO A 57 3.69 -8.19 4.34
CA PRO A 57 3.59 -6.73 4.46
C PRO A 57 4.32 -5.95 3.36
N LEU A 58 5.41 -6.50 2.82
CA LEU A 58 6.16 -5.90 1.71
C LEU A 58 5.33 -5.78 0.42
N TYR A 59 4.37 -6.69 0.24
CA TYR A 59 3.43 -6.69 -0.87
C TYR A 59 2.08 -7.25 -0.37
N PRO A 60 1.22 -6.41 0.22
CA PRO A 60 0.04 -6.85 0.98
C PRO A 60 -1.12 -7.35 0.09
N ILE A 61 -0.99 -7.19 -1.22
CA ILE A 61 -1.98 -7.56 -2.23
C ILE A 61 -1.82 -9.05 -2.59
N PRO A 62 -2.90 -9.85 -2.65
CA PRO A 62 -2.79 -11.26 -3.00
C PRO A 62 -2.30 -11.44 -4.44
N VAL A 63 -1.67 -12.59 -4.66
CA VAL A 63 -1.07 -12.94 -5.94
C VAL A 63 -2.17 -13.31 -6.94
N THR A 64 -2.15 -12.75 -8.14
CA THR A 64 -3.02 -13.23 -9.22
C THR A 64 -2.36 -14.38 -9.97
N SER A 65 -3.13 -15.08 -10.82
CA SER A 65 -2.66 -16.23 -11.61
C SER A 65 -1.39 -15.92 -12.44
N LEU A 66 -1.25 -14.70 -12.96
CA LEU A 66 -0.07 -14.23 -13.71
C LEU A 66 1.20 -14.12 -12.85
N GLN A 67 1.08 -14.15 -11.53
CA GLN A 67 2.17 -13.89 -10.59
C GLN A 67 2.38 -15.07 -9.62
N ALA A 68 1.65 -16.18 -9.82
CA ALA A 68 1.73 -17.35 -8.97
C ALA A 68 3.19 -17.86 -8.84
N GLY A 69 3.62 -18.12 -7.60
CA GLY A 69 4.98 -18.58 -7.31
C GLY A 69 6.05 -17.47 -7.24
N ILE A 70 5.73 -16.21 -7.55
CA ILE A 70 6.68 -15.11 -7.40
C ILE A 70 6.77 -14.70 -5.92
N ALA A 71 7.98 -14.64 -5.36
CA ALA A 71 8.19 -14.18 -3.98
C ALA A 71 7.72 -12.72 -3.79
N PRO A 72 7.16 -12.34 -2.61
CA PRO A 72 6.62 -11.00 -2.37
C PRO A 72 7.61 -9.85 -2.68
N ARG A 73 8.90 -10.06 -2.40
CA ARG A 73 9.96 -9.08 -2.74
C ARG A 73 10.07 -8.84 -4.24
N ASN A 74 9.92 -9.88 -5.05
CA ASN A 74 9.96 -9.77 -6.50
C ASN A 74 8.70 -9.11 -7.03
N GLN A 75 7.53 -9.40 -6.45
CA GLN A 75 6.28 -8.69 -6.78
C GLN A 75 6.37 -7.19 -6.46
N PHE A 76 6.94 -6.82 -5.31
CA PHE A 76 7.23 -5.43 -4.96
C PHE A 76 8.15 -4.76 -6.00
N ASN A 77 9.25 -5.42 -6.37
CA ASN A 77 10.19 -4.89 -7.36
C ASN A 77 9.54 -4.74 -8.74
N MET A 78 8.71 -5.69 -9.16
CA MET A 78 7.97 -5.64 -10.42
C MET A 78 6.93 -4.52 -10.42
N CYS A 79 6.21 -4.32 -9.31
CA CYS A 79 5.26 -3.21 -9.17
C CYS A 79 5.97 -1.86 -9.32
N ARG A 80 7.21 -1.73 -8.82
CA ARG A 80 8.02 -0.53 -8.99
C ARG A 80 8.53 -0.36 -10.42
N ALA A 81 8.90 -1.45 -11.09
CA ALA A 81 9.47 -1.41 -12.44
C ALA A 81 8.42 -1.26 -13.55
N PHE A 82 7.22 -1.83 -13.36
CA PHE A 82 6.14 -1.85 -14.36
C PHE A 82 4.80 -1.38 -13.80
N PRO A 83 4.71 -0.14 -13.29
CA PRO A 83 3.51 0.31 -12.59
C PRO A 83 2.15 0.14 -13.27
N PRO A 84 1.99 0.44 -14.58
CA PRO A 84 0.66 0.39 -15.20
C PRO A 84 0.01 -1.00 -15.06
N ILE A 85 0.79 -2.06 -15.24
CA ILE A 85 0.34 -3.46 -15.16
C ILE A 85 -0.20 -3.81 -13.76
N PHE A 86 0.31 -3.14 -12.73
CA PHE A 86 -0.04 -3.42 -11.34
C PHE A 86 -1.16 -2.50 -10.80
N TRP A 87 -1.49 -1.42 -11.49
CA TRP A 87 -2.56 -0.48 -11.13
C TRP A 87 -3.80 -0.57 -12.04
N GLU A 88 -3.71 -1.41 -13.06
CA GLU A 88 -4.79 -1.80 -13.97
C GLU A 88 -5.31 -3.20 -13.63
N GLY A 89 -6.50 -3.53 -14.14
CA GLY A 89 -7.16 -4.82 -13.93
C GLY A 89 -7.37 -5.18 -12.46
N GLU A 90 -7.43 -6.48 -12.18
CA GLU A 90 -7.71 -7.06 -10.86
C GLU A 90 -6.68 -6.62 -9.79
N GLN A 91 -5.40 -6.53 -10.15
CA GLN A 91 -4.34 -6.06 -9.25
C GLN A 91 -4.52 -4.59 -8.85
N GLY A 92 -4.98 -3.75 -9.78
CA GLY A 92 -5.31 -2.36 -9.50
C GLY A 92 -6.55 -2.21 -8.61
N GLU A 93 -7.57 -3.03 -8.84
CA GLU A 93 -8.80 -3.05 -8.03
C GLU A 93 -8.50 -3.43 -6.59
N LEU A 94 -7.73 -4.50 -6.36
CA LEU A 94 -7.32 -4.93 -5.03
C LEU A 94 -6.51 -3.86 -4.29
N ARG A 95 -5.66 -3.10 -5.00
CA ARG A 95 -4.94 -1.96 -4.40
C ARG A 95 -5.88 -0.84 -3.97
N ARG A 96 -6.83 -0.48 -4.83
CA ARG A 96 -7.84 0.55 -4.52
C ARG A 96 -8.70 0.14 -3.34
N GLU A 97 -9.10 -1.13 -3.28
CA GLU A 97 -9.83 -1.71 -2.15
C GLU A 97 -9.01 -1.65 -0.86
N LEU A 98 -7.73 -2.06 -0.89
CA LEU A 98 -6.86 -1.96 0.28
C LEU A 98 -6.72 -0.51 0.76
N LEU A 99 -6.50 0.45 -0.15
CA LEU A 99 -6.41 1.86 0.21
C LEU A 99 -7.70 2.38 0.84
N ALA A 100 -8.86 1.99 0.31
CA ALA A 100 -10.16 2.34 0.88
C ALA A 100 -10.37 1.73 2.27
N HIS A 101 -9.95 0.48 2.47
CA HIS A 101 -9.96 -0.19 3.78
C HIS A 101 -9.09 0.58 4.78
N MET A 102 -7.83 0.87 4.44
CA MET A 102 -6.94 1.60 5.33
C MET A 102 -7.47 3.00 5.68
N ALA A 103 -8.03 3.72 4.71
CA ALA A 103 -8.64 5.03 4.94
C ALA A 103 -9.82 4.96 5.93
N LYS A 104 -10.67 3.94 5.79
CA LYS A 104 -11.80 3.71 6.68
C LYS A 104 -11.35 3.42 8.11
N GLU A 105 -10.42 2.49 8.28
CA GLU A 105 -9.91 2.10 9.60
C GLU A 105 -9.24 3.29 10.32
N LEU A 106 -8.41 4.05 9.60
CA LEU A 106 -7.75 5.26 10.13
C LEU A 106 -8.74 6.39 10.50
N SER A 107 -9.90 6.45 9.86
CA SER A 107 -10.94 7.44 10.17
C SER A 107 -11.79 7.06 11.38
N ASN A 108 -11.75 5.77 11.78
CA ASN A 108 -12.47 5.24 12.94
C ASN A 108 -11.59 5.18 14.20
N GLU A 109 -10.29 5.44 14.10
CA GLU A 109 -9.41 5.53 15.27
C GLU A 109 -9.83 6.76 16.12
N PRO A 110 -10.14 6.60 17.42
CA PRO A 110 -10.40 7.74 18.30
C PRO A 110 -9.12 8.58 18.41
N THR A 111 -9.21 9.86 18.04
CA THR A 111 -8.13 10.86 18.12
C THR A 111 -7.63 11.09 19.53
#